data_AF-R4KJS5-F1
#
_entry.id   AF-R4KJS5-F1
#
_cell.length_a   1.000
_cell.length_b   1.000
_cell.length_c   1.000
_cell.angle_alpha   90.00
_cell.angle_beta   90.00
_cell.angle_gamma   90.00
#
_symmetry.space_group_name_H-M   'P 1'
#
loop_
_entity.id
_entity.type
_entity.pdbx_description
1 polymer ?
#
loop_
_entity_poly.entity_id
_entity_poly.type
_entity_poly.pdbx_seq_one_letter_code
_entity_poly.pdbx_strand_id
1 'polypeptide(L)'
;MRFPQLVPVLMLAVGLLYCFGGCTPQQYGGSRVFHDLASFKEYRMKLPEKHDSLCLVAVGDIMLSRYVAQKIKEHDDPNYPFAGVKWFLQGGDVGFGNLEGPVTPGREIKIPEMVLRADPRVAPALKDAGFDILSLANNHVPDFGEQGILDTLHYLDDAAILHAGAGRNKQEAFAPQYMEVKGVKLAFLAFNDPAVVPDSYMAGDSPGTAVLEPEKVTATVKEAADNADFTVVSLHAGTEYAPMPDDTQVHFARLAINAGADLVLGSHPHVVQKIEQYRGKYILYSLGNFIFDQLWSRDTREGVIARIYISENSVEKMEFLPVYINDDARPVALSRREGQKVLEKLGLKLDIKTLPAWDNEKKIFATTEQYVFQASKSPLEYRLVQSQQFDMDGDGILEEFNLRNGRITVRSSSRILWQSPDDWWVDYFFSGDANNDGTPEFNLLVWKAGSFGPHRPFWVKEEDTSIKNHLFVFKLREGSVKPVWQSSNLDRPNYRAALIDLNDDGNNELVVTEGSYIDPASREVTLWKWNGWGFSRITLADE
;
A
#
# COMPACT_ATOMS: atom_id res chain seq x y z
N MET A 1 -17.36 9.46 -28.87
CA MET A 1 -18.24 9.96 -27.80
C MET A 1 -17.37 10.05 -26.55
N ARG A 2 -17.17 11.26 -26.01
CA ARG A 2 -16.33 11.46 -24.82
C ARG A 2 -17.12 10.96 -23.61
N PHE A 3 -16.65 9.88 -22.98
CA PHE A 3 -17.10 9.50 -21.65
C PHE A 3 -16.53 10.53 -20.65
N PRO A 4 -17.33 11.04 -19.69
CA PRO A 4 -16.81 11.86 -18.60
C PRO A 4 -15.86 11.00 -17.74
N GLN A 5 -14.66 11.52 -17.47
CA GLN A 5 -13.62 10.83 -16.72
C GLN A 5 -13.61 11.43 -15.31
N LEU A 6 -14.33 10.79 -14.40
CA LEU A 6 -14.06 10.94 -12.98
C LEU A 6 -12.68 10.31 -12.72
N VAL A 7 -11.68 11.15 -12.45
CA VAL A 7 -10.38 10.73 -11.92
C VAL A 7 -10.50 10.77 -10.40
N PRO A 8 -10.70 9.63 -9.69
CA PRO A 8 -10.64 9.62 -8.25
C PRO A 8 -9.17 9.77 -7.86
N VAL A 9 -8.81 10.97 -7.41
CA VAL A 9 -7.55 11.21 -6.75
C VAL A 9 -7.80 11.04 -5.25
N LEU A 10 -6.97 10.18 -4.67
CA LEU A 10 -6.74 9.91 -3.25
C LEU A 10 -7.68 9.00 -2.47
N MET A 11 -7.08 7.91 -1.98
CA MET A 11 -7.37 7.28 -0.69
C MET A 11 -6.07 6.68 -0.14
N LEU A 12 -5.49 7.30 0.88
CA LEU A 12 -4.49 6.70 1.76
C LEU A 12 -5.10 6.79 3.16
N ALA A 13 -5.94 5.82 3.54
CA ALA A 13 -6.56 5.84 4.85
C ALA A 13 -6.80 4.43 5.38
N VAL A 14 -5.97 4.08 6.38
CA VAL A 14 -6.36 3.48 7.65
C VAL A 14 -7.24 2.22 7.58
N GLY A 15 -6.63 1.10 7.96
CA GLY A 15 -7.36 -0.14 8.29
C GLY A 15 -8.27 -0.03 9.51
N LEU A 16 -9.26 -0.94 9.55
CA LEU A 16 -10.27 -1.23 10.60
C LEU A 16 -11.66 -0.60 10.34
N LEU A 17 -12.81 -1.12 10.79
CA LEU A 17 -13.50 -2.43 10.66
C LEU A 17 -15.01 -2.19 10.97
N TYR A 18 -15.95 -2.76 10.16
CA TYR A 18 -17.40 -3.15 10.30
C TYR A 18 -18.28 -2.71 11.51
N CYS A 19 -19.64 -2.67 11.50
CA CYS A 19 -20.79 -2.66 10.55
C CYS A 19 -22.09 -2.46 11.40
N PHE A 20 -23.15 -1.92 10.79
CA PHE A 20 -24.42 -1.48 11.40
C PHE A 20 -25.42 -2.57 11.83
N GLY A 21 -26.24 -2.25 12.84
CA GLY A 21 -27.56 -2.82 13.10
C GLY A 21 -28.42 -1.83 13.90
N GLY A 22 -29.49 -1.30 13.30
CA GLY A 22 -30.27 -0.19 13.84
C GLY A 22 -31.20 -0.54 15.00
N CYS A 23 -31.40 0.42 15.91
CA CYS A 23 -32.64 0.63 16.66
C CYS A 23 -32.64 2.02 17.31
N THR A 24 -33.85 2.53 17.54
CA THR A 24 -34.29 3.86 18.02
C THR A 24 -33.58 4.46 19.25
N PRO A 25 -33.66 5.79 19.45
CA PRO A 25 -32.79 6.54 20.35
C PRO A 25 -33.22 6.39 21.82
N GLN A 26 -32.34 5.80 22.64
CA GLN A 26 -32.42 5.95 24.09
C GLN A 26 -31.06 5.72 24.77
N GLN A 27 -30.69 6.74 25.56
CA GLN A 27 -29.84 6.72 26.76
C GLN A 27 -28.43 6.14 26.68
N TYR A 28 -27.45 7.05 26.86
CA TYR A 28 -26.07 6.81 27.30
C TYR A 28 -25.89 5.50 28.09
N GLY A 29 -25.06 4.58 27.57
CA GLY A 29 -24.70 3.36 28.30
C GLY A 29 -23.83 2.34 27.54
N GLY A 30 -22.50 2.44 27.71
CA GLY A 30 -21.50 1.37 27.49
C GLY A 30 -20.36 1.74 26.53
N SER A 31 -19.07 1.65 26.85
CA SER A 31 -18.39 0.90 27.93
C SER A 31 -17.08 1.60 28.40
N ARG A 32 -16.94 1.79 29.72
CA ARG A 32 -15.81 2.39 30.46
C ARG A 32 -15.72 3.92 30.44
N VAL A 33 -16.20 4.53 31.54
CA VAL A 33 -15.81 5.88 31.94
C VAL A 33 -14.57 5.75 32.83
N PHE A 34 -13.51 6.47 32.51
CA PHE A 34 -12.31 6.55 33.35
C PHE A 34 -12.40 7.80 34.23
N HIS A 35 -12.19 7.62 35.52
CA HIS A 35 -12.27 8.71 36.50
C HIS A 35 -10.97 9.53 36.58
N ASP A 36 -9.86 8.94 36.15
CA ASP A 36 -8.55 9.56 36.10
C ASP A 36 -7.67 8.92 35.01
N LEU A 37 -6.59 9.61 34.65
CA LEU A 37 -5.66 9.13 33.63
C LEU A 37 -4.94 7.84 34.03
N ALA A 38 -4.71 7.61 35.32
CA ALA A 38 -3.99 6.42 35.78
C ALA A 38 -4.77 5.14 35.47
N SER A 39 -6.07 5.11 35.78
CA SER A 39 -6.98 4.00 35.47
C SER A 39 -7.14 3.77 33.96
N PHE A 40 -7.12 4.84 33.15
CA PHE A 40 -7.09 4.74 31.69
C PHE A 40 -5.81 4.08 31.19
N LYS A 41 -4.65 4.51 31.68
CA LYS A 41 -3.36 3.92 31.30
C LYS A 41 -3.25 2.46 31.74
N GLU A 42 -3.68 2.14 32.95
CA GLU A 42 -3.69 0.76 33.45
C GLU A 42 -4.56 -0.14 32.56
N TYR A 43 -5.71 0.37 32.11
CA TYR A 43 -6.54 -0.33 31.13
C TYR A 43 -5.82 -0.54 29.81
N ARG A 44 -5.26 0.52 29.23
CA ARG A 44 -4.58 0.45 27.93
C ARG A 44 -3.37 -0.49 27.96
N MET A 45 -2.65 -0.55 29.08
CA MET A 45 -1.53 -1.49 29.27
C MET A 45 -1.95 -2.97 29.26
N LYS A 46 -3.22 -3.28 29.51
CA LYS A 46 -3.78 -4.64 29.43
C LYS A 46 -4.15 -5.05 28.01
N LEU A 47 -4.20 -4.11 27.06
CA LEU A 47 -4.49 -4.40 25.66
C LEU A 47 -3.32 -5.14 24.99
N PRO A 48 -3.56 -5.98 23.98
CA PRO A 48 -2.50 -6.60 23.20
C PRO A 48 -1.66 -5.54 22.48
N GLU A 49 -0.34 -5.78 22.39
CA GLU A 49 0.51 -5.01 21.47
C GLU A 49 0.12 -5.36 20.04
N LYS A 50 0.11 -4.35 19.18
CA LYS A 50 -0.02 -4.52 17.73
C LYS A 50 1.07 -3.69 17.06
N HIS A 51 1.79 -4.27 16.11
CA HIS A 51 2.74 -3.53 15.29
C HIS A 51 2.00 -2.81 14.16
N ASP A 52 2.55 -1.70 13.67
CA ASP A 52 2.01 -1.04 12.49
C ASP A 52 2.14 -1.97 11.27
N SER A 53 1.09 -2.05 10.45
CA SER A 53 1.05 -2.99 9.34
C SER A 53 1.94 -2.49 8.19
N LEU A 54 2.65 -3.41 7.55
CA LEU A 54 3.33 -3.20 6.28
C LEU A 54 2.33 -3.31 5.14
N CYS A 55 2.38 -2.42 4.16
CA CYS A 55 1.50 -2.42 2.99
C CYS A 55 2.28 -2.80 1.72
N LEU A 56 2.07 -4.02 1.22
CA LEU A 56 2.55 -4.45 -0.09
C LEU A 56 1.52 -4.08 -1.16
N VAL A 57 1.87 -3.23 -2.12
CA VAL A 57 1.04 -2.94 -3.29
C VAL A 57 1.45 -3.87 -4.43
N ALA A 58 0.53 -4.69 -4.91
CA ALA A 58 0.74 -5.60 -6.04
C ALA A 58 -0.13 -5.20 -7.24
N VAL A 59 0.47 -5.19 -8.42
CA VAL A 59 -0.21 -5.10 -9.71
C VAL A 59 0.02 -6.37 -10.53
N GLY A 60 -0.76 -6.55 -11.60
CA GLY A 60 -0.53 -7.62 -12.56
C GLY A 60 0.51 -7.26 -13.64
N ASP A 61 0.26 -7.66 -14.89
CA ASP A 61 1.26 -7.60 -15.96
C ASP A 61 1.58 -6.16 -16.41
N ILE A 62 2.88 -5.86 -16.49
CA ILE A 62 3.45 -4.58 -16.92
C ILE A 62 4.24 -4.78 -18.20
N MET A 63 3.71 -4.30 -19.32
CA MET A 63 4.36 -4.35 -20.64
C MET A 63 4.54 -2.94 -21.19
N LEU A 64 5.80 -2.48 -21.25
CA LEU A 64 6.19 -1.11 -21.66
C LEU A 64 6.80 -1.06 -23.08
N SER A 65 6.36 -1.98 -23.94
CA SER A 65 6.77 -2.12 -25.35
C SER A 65 5.66 -1.63 -26.30
N ARG A 66 5.91 -1.73 -27.61
CA ARG A 66 4.92 -1.54 -28.68
C ARG A 66 4.10 -0.25 -28.53
N TYR A 67 2.77 -0.34 -28.46
CA TYR A 67 1.90 0.82 -28.42
C TYR A 67 2.07 1.62 -27.11
N VAL A 68 2.42 0.98 -25.99
CA VAL A 68 2.76 1.69 -24.74
C VAL A 68 4.04 2.51 -24.94
N ALA A 69 5.08 1.91 -25.53
CA ALA A 69 6.32 2.62 -25.87
C ALA A 69 6.08 3.78 -26.86
N GLN A 70 5.18 3.60 -27.82
CA GLN A 70 4.75 4.67 -28.72
C GLN A 70 4.15 5.84 -27.93
N LYS A 71 3.27 5.57 -26.95
CA LYS A 71 2.66 6.61 -26.09
C LYS A 71 3.70 7.32 -25.22
N ILE A 72 4.62 6.59 -24.61
CA ILE A 72 5.76 7.18 -23.88
C ILE A 72 6.53 8.15 -24.78
N LYS A 73 6.81 7.75 -26.03
CA LYS A 73 7.54 8.58 -26.99
C LYS A 73 6.74 9.79 -27.48
N GLU A 74 5.44 9.64 -27.73
CA GLU A 74 4.55 10.75 -28.12
C GLU A 74 4.51 11.85 -27.06
N HIS A 75 4.58 11.49 -25.78
CA HIS A 75 4.60 12.42 -24.66
C HIS A 75 6.01 12.82 -24.20
N ASP A 76 7.05 12.16 -24.71
CA ASP A 76 8.44 12.22 -24.23
C ASP A 76 8.56 12.09 -22.70
N ASP A 77 7.74 11.19 -22.12
CA ASP A 77 7.66 10.99 -20.68
C ASP A 77 7.51 9.50 -20.34
N PRO A 78 8.53 8.84 -19.77
CA PRO A 78 8.44 7.44 -19.35
C PRO A 78 7.52 7.22 -18.14
N ASN A 79 7.16 8.26 -17.39
CA ASN A 79 6.18 8.18 -16.31
C ASN A 79 4.73 8.20 -16.81
N TYR A 80 4.51 8.57 -18.07
CA TYR A 80 3.18 8.73 -18.67
C TYR A 80 2.22 7.55 -18.41
N PRO A 81 2.63 6.27 -18.51
CA PRO A 81 1.72 5.14 -18.30
C PRO A 81 1.13 5.05 -16.88
N PHE A 82 1.85 5.52 -15.86
CA PHE A 82 1.52 5.33 -14.44
C PHE A 82 0.68 6.47 -13.85
N ALA A 83 0.65 7.63 -14.52
CA ALA A 83 0.15 8.89 -13.96
C ALA A 83 -1.27 8.78 -13.35
N GLY A 84 -2.18 8.01 -13.94
CA GLY A 84 -3.57 7.91 -13.48
C GLY A 84 -3.77 7.17 -12.15
N VAL A 85 -2.78 6.40 -11.71
CA VAL A 85 -2.88 5.51 -10.54
C VAL A 85 -1.65 5.54 -9.64
N LYS A 86 -0.66 6.39 -9.95
CA LYS A 86 0.58 6.57 -9.19
C LYS A 86 0.34 6.80 -7.69
N TRP A 87 -0.67 7.59 -7.34
CA TRP A 87 -1.09 7.83 -5.96
C TRP A 87 -1.48 6.54 -5.22
N PHE A 88 -2.07 5.55 -5.90
CA PHE A 88 -2.45 4.30 -5.27
C PHE A 88 -1.22 3.40 -5.08
N LEU A 89 -0.31 3.39 -6.06
CA LEU A 89 0.95 2.67 -6.00
C LEU A 89 1.86 3.20 -4.87
N GLN A 90 2.09 4.50 -4.82
CA GLN A 90 2.97 5.14 -3.85
C GLN A 90 2.41 5.19 -2.42
N GLY A 91 1.16 4.77 -2.20
CA GLY A 91 0.59 4.67 -0.86
C GLY A 91 0.80 3.33 -0.16
N GLY A 92 1.69 2.48 -0.69
CA GLY A 92 2.22 1.32 0.04
C GLY A 92 3.63 1.55 0.54
N ASP A 93 4.12 0.60 1.33
CA ASP A 93 5.50 0.56 1.80
C ASP A 93 6.42 -0.19 0.82
N VAL A 94 5.85 -1.11 0.01
CA VAL A 94 6.56 -1.90 -1.01
C VAL A 94 5.68 -2.03 -2.25
N GLY A 95 6.18 -1.66 -3.43
CA GLY A 95 5.50 -1.94 -4.71
C GLY A 95 6.05 -3.15 -5.44
N PHE A 96 5.14 -4.00 -5.94
CA PHE A 96 5.43 -5.22 -6.70
C PHE A 96 4.61 -5.32 -7.99
N GLY A 97 5.22 -5.88 -9.05
CA GLY A 97 4.53 -6.23 -10.30
C GLY A 97 5.30 -7.26 -11.14
N ASN A 98 4.65 -7.80 -12.19
CA ASN A 98 5.31 -8.64 -13.19
C ASN A 98 5.77 -7.78 -14.38
N LEU A 99 7.08 -7.63 -14.57
CA LEU A 99 7.64 -6.88 -15.70
C LEU A 99 7.79 -7.81 -16.91
N GLU A 100 6.84 -7.73 -17.83
CA GLU A 100 6.70 -8.66 -18.94
C GLU A 100 7.43 -8.15 -20.19
N GLY A 101 8.72 -8.48 -20.25
CA GLY A 101 9.63 -8.14 -21.35
C GLY A 101 10.94 -7.50 -20.88
N PRO A 102 12.00 -7.53 -21.70
CA PRO A 102 13.31 -7.00 -21.34
C PRO A 102 13.34 -5.47 -21.38
N VAL A 103 14.14 -4.90 -20.49
CA VAL A 103 14.59 -3.50 -20.53
C VAL A 103 16.00 -3.51 -21.10
N THR A 104 16.14 -3.16 -22.37
CA THR A 104 17.42 -3.26 -23.12
C THR A 104 17.45 -2.23 -24.25
N PRO A 105 18.60 -1.72 -24.69
CA PRO A 105 18.70 -0.91 -25.91
C PRO A 105 18.32 -1.69 -27.16
N GLY A 106 17.81 -1.03 -28.20
CA GLY A 106 17.48 -1.74 -29.44
C GLY A 106 16.62 -0.95 -30.40
N ARG A 107 16.07 -1.66 -31.40
CA ARG A 107 15.05 -1.13 -32.30
C ARG A 107 13.72 -0.96 -31.60
N GLU A 108 12.84 -0.16 -32.19
CA GLU A 108 11.42 -0.15 -31.84
C GLU A 108 10.76 -1.46 -32.29
N ILE A 109 9.84 -1.95 -31.46
CA ILE A 109 9.00 -3.11 -31.76
C ILE A 109 7.61 -2.62 -32.14
N LYS A 110 7.06 -3.14 -33.24
CA LYS A 110 5.78 -2.69 -33.77
C LYS A 110 4.75 -3.82 -33.68
N ILE A 111 3.48 -3.46 -33.51
CA ILE A 111 2.37 -4.41 -33.67
C ILE A 111 2.37 -4.92 -35.14
N PRO A 112 2.20 -6.23 -35.41
CA PRO A 112 1.79 -7.30 -34.49
C PRO A 112 2.95 -8.21 -34.02
N GLU A 113 4.18 -7.70 -33.92
CA GLU A 113 5.30 -8.50 -33.40
C GLU A 113 5.00 -9.01 -31.98
N MET A 114 5.35 -10.27 -31.73
CA MET A 114 5.16 -10.94 -30.44
C MET A 114 6.37 -10.79 -29.51
N VAL A 115 7.50 -10.33 -30.04
CA VAL A 115 8.70 -9.97 -29.26
C VAL A 115 8.38 -8.70 -28.47
N LEU A 116 8.87 -8.57 -27.23
CA LEU A 116 8.74 -7.39 -26.39
C LEU A 116 10.12 -6.79 -26.11
N ARG A 117 10.14 -5.46 -25.96
CA ARG A 117 11.32 -4.72 -25.48
C ARG A 117 10.90 -3.33 -25.04
N ALA A 118 11.29 -2.97 -23.82
CA ALA A 118 11.11 -1.65 -23.27
C ALA A 118 12.41 -0.83 -23.38
N ASP A 119 12.27 0.49 -23.49
CA ASP A 119 13.41 1.41 -23.52
C ASP A 119 14.03 1.56 -22.12
N PRO A 120 15.36 1.61 -21.96
CA PRO A 120 15.99 1.73 -20.64
C PRO A 120 15.52 2.91 -19.78
N ARG A 121 15.01 3.99 -20.39
CA ARG A 121 14.44 5.14 -19.66
C ARG A 121 13.24 4.77 -18.77
N VAL A 122 12.64 3.60 -18.95
CA VAL A 122 11.50 3.17 -18.13
C VAL A 122 11.89 2.64 -16.75
N ALA A 123 13.13 2.22 -16.51
CA ALA A 123 13.53 1.68 -15.22
C ALA A 123 13.46 2.75 -14.10
N PRO A 124 13.98 3.98 -14.28
CA PRO A 124 13.72 5.06 -13.34
C PRO A 124 12.23 5.39 -13.17
N ALA A 125 11.44 5.35 -14.24
CA ALA A 125 10.01 5.62 -14.17
C ALA A 125 9.22 4.54 -13.39
N LEU A 126 9.65 3.28 -13.44
CA LEU A 126 9.11 2.22 -12.60
C LEU A 126 9.39 2.52 -11.12
N LYS A 127 10.61 2.94 -10.78
CA LYS A 127 10.95 3.34 -9.41
C LYS A 127 10.13 4.54 -8.96
N ASP A 128 10.05 5.58 -9.80
CA ASP A 128 9.27 6.78 -9.55
C ASP A 128 7.77 6.47 -9.38
N ALA A 129 7.23 5.49 -10.09
CA ALA A 129 5.86 5.03 -9.94
C ALA A 129 5.58 4.32 -8.61
N GLY A 130 6.63 3.87 -7.91
CA GLY A 130 6.57 3.22 -6.61
C GLY A 130 6.86 1.72 -6.63
N PHE A 131 7.52 1.18 -7.66
CA PHE A 131 7.95 -0.22 -7.67
C PHE A 131 9.31 -0.41 -6.99
N ASP A 132 9.37 -1.33 -6.04
CA ASP A 132 10.58 -1.67 -5.28
C ASP A 132 11.13 -3.04 -5.66
N ILE A 133 10.26 -3.93 -6.13
CA ILE A 133 10.64 -5.25 -6.60
C ILE A 133 9.78 -5.69 -7.79
N LEU A 134 10.40 -6.33 -8.79
CA LEU A 134 9.71 -6.84 -9.97
C LEU A 134 9.96 -8.34 -10.17
N SER A 135 8.92 -9.06 -10.59
CA SER A 135 9.07 -10.41 -11.14
C SER A 135 9.57 -10.32 -12.58
N LEU A 136 10.62 -11.08 -12.87
CA LEU A 136 11.19 -11.28 -14.21
C LEU A 136 11.00 -12.71 -14.74
N ALA A 137 10.44 -13.61 -13.93
CA ALA A 137 10.13 -14.96 -14.39
C ALA A 137 8.85 -14.93 -15.23
N ASN A 138 8.98 -14.62 -16.52
CA ASN A 138 7.90 -14.71 -17.49
C ASN A 138 8.45 -15.12 -18.86
N ASN A 139 7.56 -15.31 -19.82
CA ASN A 139 7.90 -15.80 -21.15
C ASN A 139 8.59 -14.76 -22.03
N HIS A 140 8.51 -13.47 -21.70
CA HIS A 140 9.00 -12.40 -22.55
C HIS A 140 10.32 -11.78 -22.10
N VAL A 141 10.76 -11.88 -20.84
CA VAL A 141 12.08 -11.33 -20.43
C VAL A 141 13.23 -11.81 -21.34
N PRO A 142 13.28 -13.08 -21.80
CA PRO A 142 14.35 -13.55 -22.68
C PRO A 142 14.20 -13.19 -24.18
N ASP A 143 13.23 -12.36 -24.57
CA ASP A 143 12.95 -12.03 -25.98
C ASP A 143 14.13 -11.40 -26.75
N PHE A 144 15.07 -10.79 -26.03
CA PHE A 144 16.32 -10.25 -26.57
C PHE A 144 17.55 -11.10 -26.19
N GLY A 145 17.31 -12.37 -25.89
CA GLY A 145 18.31 -13.36 -25.49
C GLY A 145 18.99 -13.03 -24.16
N GLU A 146 20.14 -13.65 -23.95
CA GLU A 146 20.95 -13.48 -22.74
C GLU A 146 21.32 -12.01 -22.49
N GLN A 147 21.62 -11.24 -23.53
CA GLN A 147 21.94 -9.82 -23.39
C GLN A 147 20.73 -9.02 -22.90
N GLY A 148 19.52 -9.30 -23.41
CA GLY A 148 18.30 -8.66 -22.94
C GLY A 148 18.04 -8.90 -21.45
N ILE A 149 18.30 -10.12 -20.97
CA ILE A 149 18.23 -10.45 -19.54
C ILE A 149 19.28 -9.64 -18.77
N LEU A 150 20.55 -9.70 -19.16
CA LEU A 150 21.65 -9.02 -18.46
C LEU A 150 21.45 -7.50 -18.39
N ASP A 151 20.99 -6.89 -19.48
CA ASP A 151 20.65 -5.46 -19.51
C ASP A 151 19.49 -5.16 -18.56
N THR A 152 18.47 -6.01 -18.53
CA THR A 152 17.32 -5.82 -17.63
C THR A 152 17.76 -5.83 -16.17
N LEU A 153 18.60 -6.79 -15.76
CA LEU A 153 19.14 -6.84 -14.40
C LEU A 153 19.92 -5.55 -14.10
N HIS A 154 20.81 -5.12 -15.01
CA HIS A 154 21.59 -3.88 -14.87
C HIS A 154 20.71 -2.65 -14.67
N TYR A 155 19.71 -2.42 -15.52
CA TYR A 155 18.89 -1.20 -15.44
C TYR A 155 17.98 -1.17 -14.20
N LEU A 156 17.55 -2.33 -13.71
CA LEU A 156 16.80 -2.42 -12.46
C LEU A 156 17.71 -2.19 -11.24
N ASP A 157 18.91 -2.79 -11.24
CA ASP A 157 19.93 -2.56 -10.20
C ASP A 157 20.28 -1.06 -10.11
N ASP A 158 20.54 -0.41 -11.25
CA ASP A 158 20.85 1.03 -11.33
C ASP A 158 19.69 1.92 -10.86
N ALA A 159 18.45 1.48 -11.05
CA ALA A 159 17.24 2.16 -10.58
C ALA A 159 16.88 1.83 -9.12
N ALA A 160 17.68 1.01 -8.43
CA ALA A 160 17.42 0.50 -7.09
C ALA A 160 16.04 -0.21 -6.97
N ILE A 161 15.75 -1.06 -7.95
CA ILE A 161 14.60 -1.96 -7.99
C ILE A 161 15.13 -3.39 -7.87
N LEU A 162 14.73 -4.12 -6.83
CA LEU A 162 15.06 -5.53 -6.70
C LEU A 162 14.34 -6.37 -7.76
N HIS A 163 14.87 -7.54 -8.08
CA HIS A 163 14.25 -8.41 -9.07
C HIS A 163 14.36 -9.89 -8.72
N ALA A 164 13.30 -10.66 -8.97
CA ALA A 164 13.26 -12.10 -8.71
C ALA A 164 12.91 -12.89 -9.98
N GLY A 165 13.39 -14.13 -10.06
CA GLY A 165 12.96 -15.09 -11.09
C GLY A 165 13.71 -15.04 -12.42
N ALA A 166 14.74 -14.21 -12.54
CA ALA A 166 15.72 -14.27 -13.61
C ALA A 166 17.11 -13.98 -13.06
N GLY A 167 18.15 -14.47 -13.71
CA GLY A 167 19.52 -14.29 -13.24
C GLY A 167 20.55 -14.62 -14.29
N ARG A 168 21.83 -14.35 -13.97
CA ARG A 168 22.98 -14.63 -14.84
C ARG A 168 23.26 -16.13 -14.98
N ASN A 169 22.68 -16.92 -14.10
CA ASN A 169 22.69 -18.37 -14.08
C ASN A 169 21.51 -18.88 -13.21
N LYS A 170 21.36 -20.20 -13.15
CA LYS A 170 20.33 -20.90 -12.39
C LYS A 170 20.35 -20.61 -10.89
N GLN A 171 21.52 -20.47 -10.28
CA GLN A 171 21.59 -20.18 -8.83
C GLN A 171 20.97 -18.82 -8.53
N GLU A 172 21.30 -17.81 -9.34
CA GLU A 172 20.75 -16.45 -9.19
C GLU A 172 19.27 -16.40 -9.53
N ALA A 173 18.84 -17.05 -10.62
CA ALA A 173 17.44 -17.02 -11.05
C ALA A 173 16.48 -17.61 -9.99
N PHE A 174 16.91 -18.66 -9.30
CA PHE A 174 16.13 -19.34 -8.25
C PHE A 174 16.35 -18.75 -6.84
N ALA A 175 17.26 -17.79 -6.66
CA ALA A 175 17.57 -17.21 -5.36
C ALA A 175 16.43 -16.29 -4.88
N PRO A 176 16.04 -16.36 -3.59
CA PRO A 176 15.12 -15.40 -3.03
C PRO A 176 15.75 -14.01 -2.92
N GLN A 177 14.96 -12.98 -3.22
CA GLN A 177 15.30 -11.60 -2.88
C GLN A 177 14.73 -11.25 -1.52
N TYR A 178 15.54 -10.62 -0.67
CA TYR A 178 15.10 -10.21 0.66
C TYR A 178 15.08 -8.68 0.78
N MET A 179 14.10 -8.17 1.52
CA MET A 179 14.07 -6.78 1.96
C MET A 179 13.49 -6.69 3.37
N GLU A 180 13.92 -5.71 4.15
CA GLU A 180 13.38 -5.46 5.49
C GLU A 180 12.67 -4.12 5.52
N VAL A 181 11.40 -4.11 5.87
CA VAL A 181 10.56 -2.91 5.89
C VAL A 181 9.70 -2.95 7.15
N LYS A 182 9.69 -1.85 7.91
CA LYS A 182 9.01 -1.75 9.22
C LYS A 182 9.40 -2.89 10.20
N GLY A 183 10.64 -3.38 10.11
CA GLY A 183 11.14 -4.48 10.96
C GLY A 183 10.60 -5.86 10.60
N VAL A 184 9.98 -6.01 9.42
CA VAL A 184 9.54 -7.29 8.86
C VAL A 184 10.44 -7.65 7.70
N LYS A 185 11.08 -8.82 7.76
CA LYS A 185 11.91 -9.33 6.65
C LYS A 185 11.04 -10.07 5.65
N LEU A 186 10.88 -9.51 4.45
CA LEU A 186 10.18 -10.10 3.33
C LEU A 186 11.13 -10.94 2.47
N ALA A 187 10.63 -12.04 1.91
CA ALA A 187 11.29 -12.78 0.84
C ALA A 187 10.41 -12.82 -0.42
N PHE A 188 11.02 -12.69 -1.59
CA PHE A 188 10.36 -12.74 -2.88
C PHE A 188 11.02 -13.78 -3.79
N LEU A 189 10.20 -14.66 -4.36
CA LEU A 189 10.59 -15.58 -5.43
C LEU A 189 9.63 -15.43 -6.60
N ALA A 190 10.09 -15.74 -7.81
CA ALA A 190 9.25 -15.75 -8.99
C ALA A 190 9.60 -16.94 -9.89
N PHE A 191 8.58 -17.53 -10.51
CA PHE A 191 8.73 -18.68 -11.40
C PHE A 191 7.80 -18.55 -12.61
N ASN A 192 8.26 -19.00 -13.79
CA ASN A 192 7.41 -19.15 -14.96
C ASN A 192 7.03 -20.62 -15.19
N ASP A 193 5.90 -20.82 -15.85
CA ASP A 193 5.52 -22.14 -16.34
C ASP A 193 6.43 -22.56 -17.52
N PRO A 194 7.17 -23.68 -17.41
CA PRO A 194 7.98 -24.16 -18.53
C PRO A 194 7.15 -24.50 -19.78
N ALA A 195 5.84 -24.68 -19.66
CA ALA A 195 4.96 -24.91 -20.81
C ALA A 195 4.75 -23.66 -21.68
N VAL A 196 5.06 -22.46 -21.19
CA VAL A 196 4.88 -21.20 -21.92
C VAL A 196 6.18 -20.62 -22.48
N VAL A 197 7.31 -21.32 -22.30
CA VAL A 197 8.64 -20.93 -22.79
C VAL A 197 9.39 -22.08 -23.45
N PRO A 198 10.26 -21.82 -24.44
CA PRO A 198 11.21 -22.82 -24.91
C PRO A 198 12.30 -23.09 -23.85
N ASP A 199 12.89 -24.30 -23.86
CA ASP A 199 13.98 -24.69 -22.94
C ASP A 199 15.15 -23.71 -22.93
N SER A 200 15.43 -23.03 -24.05
CA SER A 200 16.49 -22.03 -24.17
C SER A 200 16.28 -20.77 -23.32
N TYR A 201 15.08 -20.55 -22.77
CA TYR A 201 14.75 -19.41 -21.92
C TYR A 201 14.94 -19.71 -20.43
N MET A 202 15.17 -20.99 -20.08
CA MET A 202 15.34 -21.45 -18.71
C MET A 202 16.78 -21.22 -18.24
N ALA A 203 16.94 -20.78 -16.99
CA ALA A 203 18.26 -20.53 -16.43
C ALA A 203 19.06 -21.82 -16.27
N GLY A 204 20.26 -21.85 -16.86
CA GLY A 204 21.25 -22.93 -16.73
C GLY A 204 22.56 -22.39 -16.16
N ASP A 205 23.70 -22.78 -16.76
CA ASP A 205 24.97 -22.09 -16.53
C ASP A 205 25.02 -20.72 -17.23
N SER A 206 24.05 -20.45 -18.11
CA SER A 206 23.83 -19.18 -18.81
C SER A 206 22.59 -18.45 -18.27
N PRO A 207 22.43 -17.15 -18.60
CA PRO A 207 21.30 -16.35 -18.16
C PRO A 207 19.95 -16.93 -18.58
N GLY A 208 18.95 -16.80 -17.71
CA GLY A 208 17.60 -17.27 -18.00
C GLY A 208 16.64 -17.03 -16.83
N THR A 209 15.46 -17.63 -16.94
CA THR A 209 14.38 -17.52 -15.95
C THR A 209 14.30 -18.75 -15.05
N ALA A 210 13.82 -18.56 -13.82
CA ALA A 210 13.45 -19.67 -12.94
C ALA A 210 12.09 -20.23 -13.37
N VAL A 211 12.03 -21.56 -13.47
CA VAL A 211 10.85 -22.28 -13.96
C VAL A 211 10.22 -23.12 -12.86
N LEU A 212 8.95 -23.45 -13.06
CA LEU A 212 8.18 -24.32 -12.17
C LEU A 212 8.62 -25.78 -12.25
N GLU A 213 9.47 -26.16 -11.31
CA GLU A 213 9.87 -27.55 -11.05
C GLU A 213 9.53 -27.90 -9.59
N PRO A 214 8.72 -28.93 -9.32
CA PRO A 214 8.19 -29.19 -7.98
C PRO A 214 9.25 -29.24 -6.87
N GLU A 215 10.36 -29.94 -7.12
CA GLU A 215 11.45 -30.09 -6.16
C GLU A 215 12.18 -28.77 -5.90
N LYS A 216 12.44 -27.98 -6.95
CA LYS A 216 13.10 -26.68 -6.82
C LYS A 216 12.21 -25.67 -6.12
N VAL A 217 10.96 -25.54 -6.55
CA VAL A 217 9.97 -24.66 -5.91
C VAL A 217 9.86 -25.00 -4.42
N THR A 218 9.74 -26.29 -4.09
CA THR A 218 9.65 -26.70 -2.68
C THR A 218 10.91 -26.32 -1.90
N ALA A 219 12.10 -26.59 -2.45
CA ALA A 219 13.36 -26.34 -1.76
C ALA A 219 13.63 -24.83 -1.56
N THR A 220 13.47 -24.01 -2.61
CA THR A 220 13.81 -22.58 -2.55
C THR A 220 12.77 -21.78 -1.77
N VAL A 221 11.48 -22.11 -1.89
CA VAL A 221 10.44 -21.48 -1.07
C VAL A 221 10.63 -21.85 0.39
N LYS A 222 11.00 -23.09 0.70
CA LYS A 222 11.32 -23.49 2.06
C LYS A 222 12.54 -22.73 2.61
N GLU A 223 13.61 -22.63 1.84
CA GLU A 223 14.80 -21.87 2.23
C GLU A 223 14.46 -20.39 2.51
N ALA A 224 13.63 -19.79 1.65
CA ALA A 224 13.17 -18.42 1.82
C ALA A 224 12.36 -18.26 3.11
N ALA A 225 11.39 -19.14 3.35
CA ALA A 225 10.54 -19.12 4.54
C ALA A 225 11.31 -19.36 5.84
N ASP A 226 12.36 -20.18 5.83
CA ASP A 226 13.23 -20.38 7.00
C ASP A 226 14.08 -19.14 7.33
N ASN A 227 14.20 -18.18 6.40
CA ASN A 227 15.08 -17.01 6.51
C ASN A 227 14.34 -15.66 6.46
N ALA A 228 13.01 -15.65 6.44
CA ALA A 228 12.18 -14.45 6.36
C ALA A 228 10.95 -14.56 7.26
N ASP A 229 10.38 -13.40 7.60
CA ASP A 229 9.14 -13.28 8.37
C ASP A 229 7.90 -13.50 7.50
N PHE A 230 7.97 -13.13 6.22
CA PHE A 230 6.86 -13.26 5.27
C PHE A 230 7.37 -13.54 3.85
N THR A 231 6.92 -14.63 3.24
CA THR A 231 7.39 -15.10 1.93
C THR A 231 6.33 -14.92 0.84
N VAL A 232 6.68 -14.18 -0.20
CA VAL A 232 5.85 -13.91 -1.39
C VAL A 232 6.40 -14.72 -2.56
N VAL A 233 5.53 -15.46 -3.24
CA VAL A 233 5.88 -16.21 -4.46
C VAL A 233 5.06 -15.71 -5.63
N SER A 234 5.72 -15.28 -6.70
CA SER A 234 5.08 -14.92 -7.96
C SER A 234 5.07 -16.08 -8.94
N LEU A 235 3.96 -16.29 -9.62
CA LEU A 235 3.76 -17.38 -10.58
C LEU A 235 3.26 -16.83 -11.91
N HIS A 236 4.09 -16.89 -12.94
CA HIS A 236 3.70 -16.57 -14.31
C HIS A 236 3.28 -17.85 -15.03
N ALA A 237 2.00 -18.21 -14.90
CA ALA A 237 1.47 -19.50 -15.32
C ALA A 237 -0.02 -19.42 -15.64
N GLY A 238 -0.50 -20.39 -16.41
CA GLY A 238 -1.92 -20.56 -16.72
C GLY A 238 -2.23 -20.55 -18.21
N THR A 239 -3.52 -20.61 -18.53
CA THR A 239 -4.01 -20.48 -19.90
C THR A 239 -4.36 -19.02 -20.18
N GLU A 240 -3.74 -18.43 -21.21
CA GLU A 240 -4.06 -17.07 -21.67
C GLU A 240 -5.57 -16.87 -21.85
N TYR A 241 -6.07 -15.76 -21.30
CA TYR A 241 -7.46 -15.29 -21.40
C TYR A 241 -8.50 -16.18 -20.73
N ALA A 242 -8.10 -17.25 -20.03
CA ALA A 242 -9.01 -18.08 -19.27
C ALA A 242 -9.46 -17.37 -17.98
N PRO A 243 -10.77 -17.22 -17.72
CA PRO A 243 -11.28 -16.50 -16.56
C PRO A 243 -11.12 -17.26 -15.23
N MET A 244 -10.73 -18.53 -15.29
CA MET A 244 -10.52 -19.40 -14.12
C MET A 244 -9.11 -19.98 -14.18
N PRO A 245 -8.45 -20.14 -13.02
CA PRO A 245 -7.14 -20.76 -13.00
C PRO A 245 -7.22 -22.23 -13.40
N ASP A 246 -6.23 -22.70 -14.15
CA ASP A 246 -6.10 -24.10 -14.52
C ASP A 246 -5.43 -24.96 -13.42
N ASP A 247 -5.36 -26.27 -13.68
CA ASP A 247 -4.82 -27.22 -12.70
C ASP A 247 -3.33 -26.98 -12.40
N THR A 248 -2.55 -26.48 -13.37
CA THR A 248 -1.12 -26.17 -13.18
C THR A 248 -0.96 -24.99 -12.24
N GLN A 249 -1.70 -23.90 -12.47
CA GLN A 249 -1.72 -22.74 -11.58
C GLN A 249 -2.11 -23.15 -10.16
N VAL A 250 -3.19 -23.91 -10.00
CA VAL A 250 -3.69 -24.37 -8.69
C VAL A 250 -2.67 -25.27 -7.99
N HIS A 251 -2.04 -26.19 -8.73
CA HIS A 251 -1.06 -27.11 -8.19
C HIS A 251 0.17 -26.38 -7.64
N PHE A 252 0.82 -25.54 -8.44
CA PHE A 252 2.05 -24.86 -8.04
C PHE A 252 1.82 -23.76 -7.01
N ALA A 253 0.68 -23.04 -7.07
CA ALA A 253 0.34 -22.07 -6.03
C ALA A 253 0.16 -22.74 -4.66
N ARG A 254 -0.57 -23.86 -4.61
CA ARG A 254 -0.71 -24.62 -3.36
C ARG A 254 0.59 -25.29 -2.93
N LEU A 255 1.44 -25.73 -3.87
CA LEU A 255 2.76 -26.26 -3.57
C LEU A 255 3.65 -25.21 -2.89
N ALA A 256 3.68 -23.98 -3.39
CA ALA A 256 4.40 -22.87 -2.78
C ALA A 256 3.92 -22.59 -1.34
N ILE A 257 2.59 -22.51 -1.12
CA ILE A 257 2.04 -22.37 0.24
C ILE A 257 2.44 -23.56 1.14
N ASN A 258 2.40 -24.78 0.62
CA ASN A 258 2.81 -25.96 1.38
C ASN A 258 4.31 -25.97 1.73
N ALA A 259 5.15 -25.35 0.91
CA ALA A 259 6.58 -25.22 1.13
C ALA A 259 6.95 -24.09 2.12
N GLY A 260 6.04 -23.16 2.39
CA GLY A 260 6.24 -22.09 3.37
C GLY A 260 5.86 -20.69 2.89
N ALA A 261 5.37 -20.52 1.66
CA ALA A 261 4.91 -19.21 1.20
C ALA A 261 3.68 -18.73 1.99
N ASP A 262 3.62 -17.42 2.24
CA ASP A 262 2.52 -16.74 2.92
C ASP A 262 1.53 -16.11 1.94
N LEU A 263 2.01 -15.79 0.74
CA LEU A 263 1.25 -15.14 -0.31
C LEU A 263 1.73 -15.63 -1.67
N VAL A 264 0.79 -15.94 -2.56
CA VAL A 264 1.08 -16.21 -3.98
C VAL A 264 0.42 -15.13 -4.85
N LEU A 265 1.20 -14.55 -5.76
CA LEU A 265 0.78 -13.53 -6.72
C LEU A 265 0.97 -14.04 -8.16
N GLY A 266 -0.13 -14.39 -8.81
CA GLY A 266 -0.13 -14.90 -10.17
C GLY A 266 -0.25 -13.82 -11.25
N SER A 267 0.26 -14.16 -12.43
CA SER A 267 0.26 -13.36 -13.67
C SER A 267 0.24 -14.31 -14.88
N HIS A 268 0.18 -13.80 -16.12
CA HIS A 268 0.13 -14.53 -17.42
C HIS A 268 -1.24 -14.63 -18.09
N PRO A 269 -2.36 -14.98 -17.42
CA PRO A 269 -3.64 -15.12 -18.11
C PRO A 269 -4.16 -13.82 -18.75
N HIS A 270 -3.55 -12.66 -18.47
CA HIS A 270 -3.94 -11.33 -18.94
C HIS A 270 -5.37 -10.89 -18.55
N VAL A 271 -6.03 -11.64 -17.68
CA VAL A 271 -7.38 -11.38 -17.17
C VAL A 271 -7.42 -11.58 -15.67
N VAL A 272 -8.29 -10.84 -14.98
CA VAL A 272 -8.48 -10.98 -13.52
C VAL A 272 -9.07 -12.36 -13.21
N GLN A 273 -8.43 -13.09 -12.29
CA GLN A 273 -8.90 -14.38 -11.78
C GLN A 273 -9.20 -14.31 -10.27
N LYS A 274 -9.82 -15.37 -9.76
CA LYS A 274 -10.23 -15.46 -8.36
C LYS A 274 -9.06 -15.39 -7.37
N ILE A 275 -9.40 -15.07 -6.14
CA ILE A 275 -8.53 -15.23 -4.97
C ILE A 275 -8.98 -16.48 -4.20
N GLU A 276 -8.02 -17.29 -3.80
CA GLU A 276 -8.24 -18.46 -2.96
C GLU A 276 -7.58 -18.28 -1.59
N GLN A 277 -8.33 -18.58 -0.54
CA GLN A 277 -7.76 -18.81 0.78
C GLN A 277 -7.39 -20.30 0.92
N TYR A 278 -6.11 -20.60 1.10
CA TYR A 278 -5.60 -21.96 1.23
C TYR A 278 -4.71 -22.07 2.47
N ARG A 279 -5.07 -22.95 3.42
CA ARG A 279 -4.34 -23.16 4.69
C ARG A 279 -4.09 -21.87 5.49
N GLY A 280 -5.05 -20.94 5.46
CA GLY A 280 -4.94 -19.65 6.17
C GLY A 280 -4.06 -18.61 5.46
N LYS A 281 -3.54 -18.92 4.27
CA LYS A 281 -2.77 -18.04 3.39
C LYS A 281 -3.58 -17.70 2.14
N TYR A 282 -3.06 -16.80 1.31
CA TYR A 282 -3.79 -16.26 0.16
C TYR A 282 -3.07 -16.50 -1.16
N ILE A 283 -3.84 -16.88 -2.18
CA ILE A 283 -3.40 -17.07 -3.55
C ILE A 283 -4.25 -16.14 -4.43
N LEU A 284 -3.61 -15.16 -5.07
CA LEU A 284 -4.24 -14.29 -6.06
C LEU A 284 -3.82 -14.83 -7.42
N TYR A 285 -4.69 -15.56 -8.13
CA TYR A 285 -4.27 -16.31 -9.33
C TYR A 285 -3.90 -15.43 -10.53
N SER A 286 -4.53 -14.27 -10.67
CA SER A 286 -4.15 -13.25 -11.65
C SER A 286 -4.81 -11.93 -11.29
N LEU A 287 -4.02 -10.86 -11.25
CA LEU A 287 -4.50 -9.48 -11.10
C LEU A 287 -4.89 -8.84 -12.46
N GLY A 288 -4.76 -9.57 -13.57
CA GLY A 288 -5.01 -9.08 -14.92
C GLY A 288 -3.88 -8.17 -15.43
N ASN A 289 -4.10 -7.53 -16.58
CA ASN A 289 -3.14 -6.56 -17.10
C ASN A 289 -3.19 -5.26 -16.29
N PHE A 290 -2.01 -4.74 -15.91
CA PHE A 290 -1.90 -3.41 -15.32
C PHE A 290 -1.61 -2.35 -16.40
N ILE A 291 -0.56 -2.57 -17.19
CA ILE A 291 -0.22 -1.75 -18.36
C ILE A 291 0.06 -2.71 -19.52
N PHE A 292 -0.76 -2.64 -20.56
CA PHE A 292 -0.63 -3.50 -21.73
C PHE A 292 -1.35 -2.87 -22.94
N ASP A 293 -0.98 -3.28 -24.15
CA ASP A 293 -1.62 -2.85 -25.40
C ASP A 293 -2.63 -3.86 -25.99
N GLN A 294 -3.08 -4.83 -25.20
CA GLN A 294 -4.12 -5.81 -25.57
C GLN A 294 -5.52 -5.18 -25.52
N LEU A 295 -5.76 -4.16 -26.35
CA LEU A 295 -6.98 -3.34 -26.31
C LEU A 295 -8.21 -3.97 -27.00
N TRP A 296 -8.09 -5.20 -27.48
CA TRP A 296 -9.07 -5.88 -28.33
C TRP A 296 -10.22 -6.56 -27.56
N SER A 297 -10.07 -6.78 -26.25
CA SER A 297 -11.11 -7.32 -25.35
C SER A 297 -11.31 -6.42 -24.14
N ARG A 298 -12.50 -6.47 -23.55
CA ARG A 298 -12.76 -5.83 -22.26
C ARG A 298 -11.99 -6.53 -21.14
N ASP A 299 -11.98 -7.86 -21.13
CA ASP A 299 -11.36 -8.63 -20.05
C ASP A 299 -9.84 -8.42 -19.97
N THR A 300 -9.16 -8.25 -21.12
CA THR A 300 -7.71 -7.97 -21.18
C THR A 300 -7.34 -6.53 -20.83
N ARG A 301 -8.36 -5.67 -20.71
CA ARG A 301 -8.21 -4.27 -20.27
C ARG A 301 -8.61 -4.11 -18.82
N GLU A 302 -9.23 -5.10 -18.19
CA GLU A 302 -9.58 -5.05 -16.77
C GLU A 302 -8.43 -5.61 -15.92
N GLY A 303 -8.11 -4.89 -14.84
CA GLY A 303 -7.09 -5.29 -13.88
C GLY A 303 -7.49 -4.91 -12.46
N VAL A 304 -6.71 -5.35 -11.48
CA VAL A 304 -6.87 -4.96 -10.08
C VAL A 304 -5.51 -4.61 -9.49
N ILE A 305 -5.41 -3.45 -8.85
CA ILE A 305 -4.28 -3.14 -7.96
C ILE A 305 -4.70 -3.55 -6.54
N ALA A 306 -3.87 -4.35 -5.87
CA ALA A 306 -4.13 -4.84 -4.52
C ALA A 306 -3.14 -4.21 -3.52
N ARG A 307 -3.65 -3.57 -2.48
CA ARG A 307 -2.87 -3.22 -1.28
C ARG A 307 -3.08 -4.29 -0.23
N ILE A 308 -2.02 -5.00 0.12
CA ILE A 308 -2.04 -6.16 1.02
C ILE A 308 -1.33 -5.74 2.30
N TYR A 309 -2.09 -5.67 3.39
CA TYR A 309 -1.58 -5.24 4.68
C TYR A 309 -1.15 -6.46 5.48
N ILE A 310 0.12 -6.46 5.87
CA ILE A 310 0.81 -7.54 6.56
C ILE A 310 1.11 -7.08 7.98
N SER A 311 0.65 -7.85 8.96
CA SER A 311 0.91 -7.63 10.38
C SER A 311 1.07 -8.99 11.06
N GLU A 312 1.97 -9.07 12.03
CA GLU A 312 2.25 -10.32 12.76
C GLU A 312 2.52 -11.49 11.79
N ASN A 313 3.28 -11.22 10.73
CA ASN A 313 3.69 -12.20 9.72
C ASN A 313 2.50 -12.88 9.00
N SER A 314 1.39 -12.15 8.86
CA SER A 314 0.18 -12.64 8.20
C SER A 314 -0.55 -11.50 7.47
N VAL A 315 -1.37 -11.84 6.48
CA VAL A 315 -2.26 -10.85 5.86
C VAL A 315 -3.38 -10.49 6.85
N GLU A 316 -3.49 -9.20 7.17
CA GLU A 316 -4.54 -8.64 8.01
C GLU A 316 -5.77 -8.24 7.18
N LYS A 317 -5.53 -7.51 6.09
CA LYS A 317 -6.57 -7.04 5.15
C LYS A 317 -5.99 -6.83 3.75
N MET A 318 -6.87 -6.78 2.76
CA MET A 318 -6.55 -6.37 1.41
C MET A 318 -7.50 -5.25 0.96
N GLU A 319 -6.99 -4.27 0.23
CA GLU A 319 -7.78 -3.23 -0.43
C GLU A 319 -7.58 -3.34 -1.93
N PHE A 320 -8.66 -3.23 -2.69
CA PHE A 320 -8.63 -3.42 -4.13
C PHE A 320 -9.08 -2.17 -4.87
N LEU A 321 -8.24 -1.75 -5.82
CA LEU A 321 -8.58 -0.73 -6.82
C LEU A 321 -8.78 -1.44 -8.17
N PRO A 322 -10.02 -1.64 -8.62
CA PRO A 322 -10.26 -2.14 -9.97
C PRO A 322 -9.84 -1.05 -10.98
N VAL A 323 -9.14 -1.45 -12.03
CA VAL A 323 -8.64 -0.56 -13.08
C VAL A 323 -9.07 -1.04 -14.45
N TYR A 324 -9.12 -0.11 -15.39
CA TYR A 324 -9.34 -0.36 -16.80
C TYR A 324 -8.26 0.32 -17.63
N ILE A 325 -7.63 -0.41 -18.55
CA ILE A 325 -6.68 0.14 -19.50
C ILE A 325 -7.46 0.92 -20.56
N ASN A 326 -7.27 2.23 -20.62
CA ASN A 326 -7.95 3.11 -21.60
C ASN A 326 -7.34 2.99 -23.03
N ASP A 327 -7.85 3.76 -23.98
CA ASP A 327 -7.41 3.67 -25.39
C ASP A 327 -5.98 4.23 -25.62
N ASP A 328 -5.40 4.86 -24.59
CA ASP A 328 -4.01 5.29 -24.55
C ASP A 328 -3.11 4.29 -23.79
N ALA A 329 -3.59 3.06 -23.59
CA ALA A 329 -2.90 1.97 -22.92
C ALA A 329 -2.46 2.30 -21.47
N ARG A 330 -3.26 3.10 -20.76
CA ARG A 330 -3.02 3.44 -19.35
C ARG A 330 -4.12 2.91 -18.43
N PRO A 331 -3.77 2.39 -17.25
CA PRO A 331 -4.75 2.08 -16.22
C PRO A 331 -5.44 3.36 -15.73
N VAL A 332 -6.77 3.31 -15.67
CA VAL A 332 -7.61 4.29 -14.97
C VAL A 332 -8.47 3.54 -13.95
N ALA A 333 -8.69 4.15 -12.78
CA ALA A 333 -9.55 3.57 -11.76
C ALA A 333 -10.99 3.40 -12.27
N LEU A 334 -11.59 2.24 -11.98
CA LEU A 334 -13.02 2.00 -12.18
C LEU A 334 -13.77 2.28 -10.89
N SER A 335 -14.92 2.95 -10.99
CA SER A 335 -15.80 3.21 -9.85
C SER A 335 -17.17 2.55 -10.03
N ARG A 336 -17.91 2.46 -8.91
CA ARG A 336 -19.32 2.04 -8.88
C ARG A 336 -19.53 0.65 -9.51
N ARG A 337 -20.59 0.51 -10.31
CA ARG A 337 -21.04 -0.76 -10.89
C ARG A 337 -19.99 -1.43 -11.79
N GLU A 338 -19.13 -0.66 -12.48
CA GLU A 338 -18.10 -1.27 -13.33
C GLU A 338 -16.96 -1.84 -12.50
N GLY A 339 -16.50 -1.12 -11.49
CA GLY A 339 -15.53 -1.63 -10.53
C GLY A 339 -16.03 -2.87 -9.80
N GLN A 340 -17.28 -2.85 -9.33
CA GLN A 340 -17.89 -4.01 -8.64
C GLN A 340 -17.89 -5.28 -9.50
N LYS A 341 -18.18 -5.20 -10.80
CA LYS A 341 -18.15 -6.36 -11.71
C LYS A 341 -16.76 -6.98 -11.83
N VAL A 342 -15.71 -6.16 -11.85
CA VAL A 342 -14.33 -6.66 -11.87
C VAL A 342 -14.02 -7.36 -10.55
N LEU A 343 -14.42 -6.75 -9.44
CA LEU A 343 -14.15 -7.28 -8.10
C LEU A 343 -14.94 -8.55 -7.77
N GLU A 344 -16.12 -8.75 -8.36
CA GLU A 344 -16.87 -10.02 -8.27
C GLU A 344 -16.03 -11.21 -8.77
N LYS A 345 -15.14 -11.00 -9.76
CA LYS A 345 -14.23 -12.05 -10.27
C LYS A 345 -13.25 -12.56 -9.21
N LEU A 346 -12.92 -11.74 -8.22
CA LEU A 346 -12.01 -12.12 -7.12
C LEU A 346 -12.61 -13.22 -6.23
N GLY A 347 -13.93 -13.43 -6.26
CA GLY A 347 -14.58 -14.47 -5.44
C GLY A 347 -14.52 -14.21 -3.93
N LEU A 348 -14.23 -12.97 -3.52
CA LEU A 348 -14.19 -12.56 -2.12
C LEU A 348 -15.46 -11.79 -1.72
N LYS A 349 -15.81 -11.89 -0.44
CA LYS A 349 -16.80 -11.00 0.17
C LYS A 349 -16.09 -9.71 0.59
N LEU A 350 -16.38 -8.62 -0.09
CA LEU A 350 -15.76 -7.32 0.14
C LEU A 350 -16.69 -6.40 0.93
N ASP A 351 -16.10 -5.58 1.79
CA ASP A 351 -16.72 -4.39 2.36
C ASP A 351 -16.56 -3.21 1.46
N ILE A 352 -17.60 -2.40 1.40
CA ILE A 352 -17.56 -1.12 0.72
C ILE A 352 -17.45 -0.05 1.82
N LYS A 353 -16.36 0.72 1.79
CA LYS A 353 -16.16 1.89 2.63
C LYS A 353 -16.31 3.15 1.81
N THR A 354 -16.87 4.17 2.42
CA THR A 354 -16.94 5.52 1.83
C THR A 354 -15.81 6.34 2.42
N LEU A 355 -14.90 6.88 1.60
CA LEU A 355 -13.84 7.78 2.05
C LEU A 355 -13.89 9.13 1.32
N PRO A 356 -13.33 10.20 1.91
CA PRO A 356 -13.15 11.48 1.23
C PRO A 356 -12.24 11.33 0.00
N ALA A 357 -12.55 12.04 -1.08
CA ALA A 357 -11.72 12.15 -2.27
C ALA A 357 -11.94 13.49 -2.97
N TRP A 358 -11.01 13.85 -3.86
CA TRP A 358 -11.15 15.04 -4.70
C TRP A 358 -11.84 14.71 -6.03
N ASP A 359 -12.94 15.39 -6.32
CA ASP A 359 -13.60 15.34 -7.63
C ASP A 359 -12.95 16.38 -8.55
N ASN A 360 -12.15 15.90 -9.50
CA ASN A 360 -11.42 16.75 -10.44
C ASN A 360 -12.30 17.53 -11.40
N GLU A 361 -13.49 17.02 -11.74
CA GLU A 361 -14.41 17.69 -12.67
C GLU A 361 -15.17 18.81 -11.96
N LYS A 362 -15.69 18.51 -10.76
CA LYS A 362 -16.47 19.46 -9.97
C LYS A 362 -15.60 20.42 -9.14
N LYS A 363 -14.31 20.10 -8.94
CA LYS A 363 -13.37 20.84 -8.07
C LYS A 363 -13.90 20.97 -6.64
N ILE A 364 -14.39 19.87 -6.09
CA ILE A 364 -14.91 19.76 -4.72
C ILE A 364 -14.41 18.48 -4.05
N PHE A 365 -14.38 18.48 -2.72
CA PHE A 365 -14.26 17.25 -1.96
C PHE A 365 -15.58 16.50 -1.95
N ALA A 366 -15.54 15.26 -2.39
CA ALA A 366 -16.67 14.34 -2.45
C ALA A 366 -16.33 13.05 -1.71
N THR A 367 -17.19 12.06 -1.84
CA THR A 367 -16.95 10.72 -1.31
C THR A 367 -16.71 9.73 -2.44
N THR A 368 -15.82 8.75 -2.21
CA THR A 368 -15.64 7.63 -3.14
C THR A 368 -15.65 6.30 -2.40
N GLU A 369 -15.81 5.20 -3.14
CA GLU A 369 -15.92 3.85 -2.60
C GLU A 369 -14.56 3.15 -2.57
N GLN A 370 -14.23 2.52 -1.45
CA GLN A 370 -13.09 1.63 -1.28
C GLN A 370 -13.58 0.21 -1.03
N TYR A 371 -12.98 -0.76 -1.70
CA TYR A 371 -13.33 -2.17 -1.54
C TYR A 371 -12.28 -2.89 -0.69
N VAL A 372 -12.71 -3.45 0.43
CA VAL A 372 -11.81 -4.00 1.44
C VAL A 372 -12.19 -5.43 1.76
N PHE A 373 -11.22 -6.33 1.79
CA PHE A 373 -11.33 -7.67 2.36
C PHE A 373 -10.62 -7.72 3.70
N GLN A 374 -11.28 -8.22 4.75
CA GLN A 374 -10.65 -8.48 6.05
C GLN A 374 -10.28 -9.95 6.14
N ALA A 375 -8.98 -10.26 6.21
CA ALA A 375 -8.49 -11.63 6.37
C ALA A 375 -8.76 -12.14 7.80
N SER A 376 -8.64 -11.25 8.78
CA SER A 376 -9.04 -11.51 10.16
C SER A 376 -9.72 -10.27 10.74
N LYS A 377 -10.63 -10.48 11.72
CA LYS A 377 -11.14 -9.35 12.51
C LYS A 377 -10.07 -8.96 13.51
N SER A 378 -9.34 -7.88 13.26
CA SER A 378 -8.46 -7.32 14.27
C SER A 378 -9.23 -7.02 15.55
N PRO A 379 -8.57 -7.09 16.72
CA PRO A 379 -9.18 -6.63 17.95
C PRO A 379 -9.59 -5.16 17.81
N LEU A 380 -10.80 -4.84 18.29
CA LEU A 380 -11.34 -3.47 18.28
C LEU A 380 -10.43 -2.47 19.01
N GLU A 381 -9.68 -2.95 20.00
CA GLU A 381 -8.73 -2.17 20.79
C GLU A 381 -7.41 -2.91 20.94
N TYR A 382 -6.32 -2.17 20.79
CA TYR A 382 -4.94 -2.62 20.96
C TYR A 382 -4.09 -1.43 21.39
N ARG A 383 -2.84 -1.68 21.82
CA ARG A 383 -1.82 -0.64 21.99
C ARG A 383 -0.80 -0.76 20.87
N LEU A 384 -0.66 0.31 20.09
CA LEU A 384 0.22 0.31 18.92
C LEU A 384 1.69 0.39 19.36
N VAL A 385 2.53 -0.37 18.67
CA VAL A 385 3.98 -0.24 18.64
C VAL A 385 4.38 0.21 17.25
N GLN A 386 5.04 1.36 17.17
CA GLN A 386 5.37 2.00 15.90
C GLN A 386 6.78 2.60 16.00
N SER A 387 7.59 2.35 14.99
CA SER A 387 8.93 2.93 14.86
C SER A 387 9.07 3.53 13.46
N GLN A 388 9.55 4.76 13.36
CA GLN A 388 9.80 5.45 12.09
C GLN A 388 11.12 6.21 12.18
N GLN A 389 11.76 6.37 11.03
CA GLN A 389 12.94 7.20 10.87
C GLN A 389 12.70 8.19 9.73
N PHE A 390 12.98 9.47 9.98
CA PHE A 390 12.98 10.50 8.95
C PHE A 390 13.84 11.68 9.39
N ASP A 391 14.47 12.34 8.43
CA ASP A 391 15.22 13.58 8.66
C ASP A 391 14.22 14.72 8.81
N MET A 392 14.03 15.18 10.05
CA MET A 392 12.95 16.10 10.37
C MET A 392 13.34 17.56 10.15
N ASP A 393 14.60 17.93 10.36
CA ASP A 393 15.06 19.30 10.21
C ASP A 393 15.92 19.53 8.95
N GLY A 394 16.04 18.51 8.09
CA GLY A 394 16.66 18.58 6.78
C GLY A 394 18.18 18.63 6.84
N ASP A 395 18.78 18.16 7.94
CA ASP A 395 20.23 18.22 8.17
C ASP A 395 20.99 17.00 7.59
N GLY A 396 20.25 16.04 7.03
CA GLY A 396 20.75 14.78 6.47
C GLY A 396 20.88 13.65 7.51
N ILE A 397 20.55 13.88 8.77
CA ILE A 397 20.57 12.89 9.85
C ILE A 397 19.14 12.42 10.10
N LEU A 398 18.94 11.10 10.19
CA LEU A 398 17.63 10.54 10.50
C LEU A 398 17.36 10.58 12.01
N GLU A 399 16.23 11.16 12.40
CA GLU A 399 15.69 11.00 13.74
C GLU A 399 14.87 9.71 13.87
N GLU A 400 15.01 9.04 15.00
CA GLU A 400 14.25 7.85 15.34
C GLU A 400 13.06 8.18 16.25
N PHE A 401 11.85 7.90 15.76
CA PHE A 401 10.60 8.06 16.48
C PHE A 401 10.10 6.70 16.92
N ASN A 402 10.02 6.47 18.22
CA ASN A 402 9.65 5.18 18.80
C ASN A 402 8.45 5.35 19.73
N LEU A 403 7.28 4.84 19.32
CA LEU A 403 6.07 4.75 20.12
C LEU A 403 5.92 3.35 20.70
N ARG A 404 5.89 3.26 22.04
CA ARG A 404 5.59 2.02 22.76
C ARG A 404 4.93 2.35 24.10
N ASN A 405 3.93 1.57 24.50
CA ASN A 405 3.26 1.69 25.81
C ASN A 405 2.71 3.10 26.08
N GLY A 406 2.15 3.73 25.03
CA GLY A 406 1.58 5.07 25.14
C GLY A 406 2.59 6.20 25.29
N ARG A 407 3.90 5.94 25.12
CA ARG A 407 4.95 6.96 25.13
C ARG A 407 5.73 6.95 23.83
N ILE A 408 5.93 8.14 23.27
CA ILE A 408 6.81 8.36 22.13
C ILE A 408 8.14 8.94 22.60
N THR A 409 9.23 8.44 22.04
CA THR A 409 10.58 8.96 22.24
C THR A 409 11.18 9.32 20.90
N VAL A 410 11.76 10.52 20.81
CA VAL A 410 12.48 11.01 19.63
C VAL A 410 13.96 11.03 19.95
N ARG A 411 14.76 10.36 19.13
CA ARG A 411 16.21 10.29 19.26
C ARG A 411 16.89 10.76 17.99
N SER A 412 18.07 11.32 18.13
CA SER A 412 19.04 11.43 17.03
C SER A 412 20.31 10.75 17.51
N SER A 413 20.73 9.72 16.76
CA SER A 413 21.78 8.79 17.21
C SER A 413 21.50 8.26 18.65
N SER A 414 22.46 8.36 19.56
CA SER A 414 22.29 7.90 20.95
C SER A 414 21.60 8.92 21.88
N ARG A 415 21.28 10.12 21.40
CA ARG A 415 20.74 11.21 22.24
C ARG A 415 19.22 11.24 22.16
N ILE A 416 18.55 11.26 23.31
CA ILE A 416 17.12 11.56 23.39
C ILE A 416 16.95 13.07 23.17
N LEU A 417 16.26 13.43 22.08
CA LEU A 417 15.90 14.81 21.77
C LEU A 417 14.64 15.23 22.54
N TRP A 418 13.67 14.32 22.65
CA TRP A 418 12.40 14.57 23.34
C TRP A 418 11.67 13.28 23.71
N GLN A 419 10.80 13.37 24.71
CA GLN A 419 9.90 12.31 25.13
C GLN A 419 8.55 12.91 25.52
N SER A 420 7.46 12.25 25.16
CA SER A 420 6.11 12.71 25.54
C SER A 420 5.93 12.73 27.06
N PRO A 421 5.28 13.76 27.64
CA PRO A 421 4.98 13.86 29.07
C PRO A 421 4.31 12.64 29.71
N ASP A 422 4.51 12.46 31.02
CA ASP A 422 3.99 11.33 31.80
C ASP A 422 2.48 11.38 32.03
N ASP A 423 1.86 12.53 31.80
CA ASP A 423 0.42 12.74 31.86
C ASP A 423 -0.25 12.61 30.48
N TRP A 424 0.45 12.07 29.48
CA TRP A 424 -0.09 11.79 28.15
C TRP A 424 -0.14 10.28 27.89
N TRP A 425 -1.09 9.85 27.07
CA TRP A 425 -1.07 8.55 26.42
C TRP A 425 -1.16 8.76 24.91
N VAL A 426 -0.08 8.47 24.19
CA VAL A 426 0.00 8.62 22.74
C VAL A 426 -0.48 7.34 22.07
N ASP A 427 -1.53 7.41 21.26
CA ASP A 427 -2.08 6.24 20.55
C ASP A 427 -1.44 6.03 19.17
N TYR A 428 -1.01 7.11 18.54
CA TYR A 428 -0.51 7.11 17.17
C TYR A 428 0.33 8.36 16.90
N PHE A 429 1.28 8.23 15.98
CA PHE A 429 1.98 9.38 15.40
C PHE A 429 2.17 9.22 13.89
N PHE A 430 2.34 10.34 13.19
CA PHE A 430 2.65 10.40 11.77
C PHE A 430 3.43 11.68 11.47
N SER A 431 4.26 11.66 10.42
CA SER A 431 4.99 12.83 9.94
C SER A 431 4.34 13.43 8.69
N GLY A 432 4.67 14.69 8.41
CA GLY A 432 4.22 15.43 7.23
C GLY A 432 4.08 16.92 7.53
N ASP A 433 4.09 17.73 6.47
CA ASP A 433 3.88 19.17 6.54
C ASP A 433 2.39 19.45 6.81
N ALA A 434 2.06 19.61 8.09
CA ALA A 434 0.70 19.69 8.59
C ALA A 434 0.14 21.11 8.47
N ASN A 435 1.02 22.10 8.50
CA ASN A 435 0.67 23.52 8.45
C ASN A 435 0.87 24.14 7.04
N ASN A 436 1.38 23.36 6.09
CA ASN A 436 1.68 23.74 4.71
C ASN A 436 2.69 24.89 4.60
N ASP A 437 3.74 24.86 5.44
CA ASP A 437 4.84 25.83 5.43
C ASP A 437 6.10 25.35 4.68
N GLY A 438 6.05 24.14 4.12
CA GLY A 438 7.14 23.48 3.41
C GLY A 438 8.09 22.69 4.32
N THR A 439 7.85 22.69 5.64
CA THR A 439 8.66 21.95 6.62
C THR A 439 7.86 20.80 7.22
N PRO A 440 8.38 19.56 7.24
CA PRO A 440 7.65 18.46 7.85
C PRO A 440 7.53 18.62 9.37
N GLU A 441 6.36 18.29 9.89
CA GLU A 441 6.10 18.12 11.32
C GLU A 441 5.91 16.67 11.71
N PHE A 442 5.94 16.40 13.01
CA PHE A 442 5.42 15.17 13.56
C PHE A 442 4.17 15.48 14.38
N ASN A 443 3.18 14.63 14.18
CA ASN A 443 1.83 14.83 14.65
C ASN A 443 1.47 13.68 15.60
N LEU A 444 0.83 14.01 16.72
CA LEU A 444 0.48 13.03 17.76
C LEU A 444 -1.02 13.01 18.00
N LEU A 445 -1.58 11.80 18.09
CA LEU A 445 -2.91 11.56 18.64
C LEU A 445 -2.76 11.22 20.13
N VAL A 446 -3.18 12.14 20.99
CA VAL A 446 -2.87 12.11 22.42
C VAL A 446 -4.14 12.05 23.25
N TRP A 447 -4.19 11.14 24.21
CA TRP A 447 -5.17 11.14 25.28
C TRP A 447 -4.58 11.78 26.53
N LYS A 448 -5.26 12.79 27.08
CA LYS A 448 -4.91 13.39 28.37
C LYS A 448 -6.17 13.88 29.09
N ALA A 449 -6.06 14.14 30.39
CA ALA A 449 -7.10 14.84 31.15
C ALA A 449 -7.06 16.35 30.83
N GLY A 450 -8.20 17.02 30.84
CA GLY A 450 -8.26 18.47 30.62
C GLY A 450 -8.59 18.86 29.17
N SER A 451 -9.55 19.76 28.95
CA SER A 451 -9.77 20.34 27.61
C SER A 451 -8.66 21.27 27.14
N PHE A 452 -7.94 21.89 28.07
CA PHE A 452 -6.94 22.93 27.79
C PHE A 452 -5.55 22.46 28.21
N GLY A 453 -4.52 23.02 27.58
CA GLY A 453 -3.14 22.95 28.08
C GLY A 453 -2.94 23.90 29.28
N PRO A 454 -1.73 24.45 29.49
CA PRO A 454 -1.48 25.40 30.59
C PRO A 454 -2.26 26.74 30.45
N HIS A 455 -2.93 26.96 29.31
CA HIS A 455 -3.61 28.21 28.97
C HIS A 455 -5.12 28.02 28.87
N ARG A 456 -5.82 28.05 30.01
CA ARG A 456 -7.28 28.01 30.09
C ARG A 456 -7.89 29.38 29.74
N PRO A 457 -8.91 29.46 28.87
CA PRO A 457 -9.61 30.71 28.60
C PRO A 457 -10.29 31.28 29.85
N PHE A 458 -10.26 32.60 30.03
CA PHE A 458 -10.75 33.24 31.25
C PHE A 458 -12.27 33.07 31.51
N TRP A 459 -13.05 32.75 30.46
CA TRP A 459 -14.49 32.52 30.57
C TRP A 459 -14.87 31.10 30.99
N VAL A 460 -13.92 30.17 31.05
CA VAL A 460 -14.14 28.79 31.50
C VAL A 460 -14.07 28.75 33.03
N LYS A 461 -15.21 28.52 33.69
CA LYS A 461 -15.32 28.57 35.16
C LYS A 461 -14.99 27.25 35.84
N GLU A 462 -15.32 26.12 35.20
CA GLU A 462 -15.07 24.77 35.68
C GLU A 462 -14.08 24.06 34.76
N GLU A 463 -13.21 23.24 35.34
CA GLU A 463 -12.21 22.48 34.59
C GLU A 463 -12.78 21.11 34.20
N ASP A 464 -12.84 20.83 32.90
CA ASP A 464 -13.19 19.50 32.39
C ASP A 464 -12.00 18.57 32.64
N THR A 465 -12.10 17.70 33.65
CA THR A 465 -11.05 16.73 33.99
C THR A 465 -11.20 15.41 33.23
N SER A 466 -12.17 15.30 32.31
CA SER A 466 -12.37 14.09 31.53
C SER A 466 -11.19 13.83 30.60
N ILE A 467 -10.97 12.56 30.30
CA ILE A 467 -9.89 12.12 29.40
C ILE A 467 -10.41 12.23 27.98
N LYS A 468 -9.77 13.08 27.19
CA LYS A 468 -10.15 13.35 25.81
C LYS A 468 -8.97 13.18 24.88
N ASN A 469 -9.28 12.94 23.62
CA ASN A 469 -8.29 12.86 22.56
C ASN A 469 -7.97 14.27 22.04
N HIS A 470 -6.73 14.46 21.62
CA HIS A 470 -6.16 15.70 21.10
C HIS A 470 -5.28 15.38 19.89
N LEU A 471 -5.16 16.36 18.99
CA LEU A 471 -4.19 16.36 17.90
C LEU A 471 -3.14 17.43 18.19
N PHE A 472 -1.88 17.02 18.36
CA PHE A 472 -0.76 17.92 18.60
C PHE A 472 0.24 17.85 17.44
N VAL A 473 0.81 19.00 17.09
CA VAL A 473 1.74 19.19 15.99
C VAL A 473 3.04 19.73 16.57
N PHE A 474 4.15 19.10 16.24
CA PHE A 474 5.47 19.44 16.73
C PHE A 474 6.46 19.53 15.57
N LYS A 475 7.49 20.35 15.76
CA LYS A 475 8.64 20.40 14.86
C LYS A 475 9.95 20.22 15.60
N LEU A 476 10.94 19.68 14.91
CA LEU A 476 12.33 19.72 15.36
C LEU A 476 12.95 21.04 14.92
N ARG A 477 13.53 21.79 15.86
CA ARG A 477 14.27 23.01 15.55
C ARG A 477 15.41 23.18 16.53
N GLU A 478 16.61 23.41 15.99
CA GLU A 478 17.83 23.63 16.77
C GLU A 478 18.11 22.46 17.75
N GLY A 479 17.90 21.21 17.30
CA GLY A 479 18.10 20.01 18.11
C GLY A 479 17.12 19.86 19.28
N SER A 480 15.95 20.51 19.22
CA SER A 480 14.90 20.41 20.22
C SER A 480 13.51 20.35 19.60
N VAL A 481 12.66 19.47 20.13
CA VAL A 481 11.26 19.38 19.72
C VAL A 481 10.46 20.52 20.34
N LYS A 482 9.76 21.29 19.51
CA LYS A 482 8.94 22.44 19.92
C LYS A 482 7.50 22.27 19.43
N PRO A 483 6.48 22.59 20.25
CA PRO A 483 5.09 22.58 19.80
C PRO A 483 4.87 23.66 18.74
N VAL A 484 4.24 23.29 17.63
CA VAL A 484 3.70 24.21 16.62
C VAL A 484 2.27 24.56 16.98
N TRP A 485 1.47 23.53 17.28
CA TRP A 485 0.07 23.67 17.64
C TRP A 485 -0.39 22.53 18.51
N GLN A 486 -1.24 22.82 19.50
CA GLN A 486 -1.83 21.83 20.37
C GLN A 486 -3.32 22.09 20.49
N SER A 487 -4.14 21.17 19.97
CA SER A 487 -5.58 21.33 20.00
C SER A 487 -6.14 21.37 21.44
N SER A 488 -7.29 22.03 21.60
CA SER A 488 -8.20 21.69 22.70
C SER A 488 -8.69 20.23 22.56
N ASN A 489 -9.50 19.74 23.49
CA ASN A 489 -10.12 18.42 23.34
C ASN A 489 -10.91 18.34 22.02
N LEU A 490 -10.81 17.20 21.35
CA LEU A 490 -11.59 16.93 20.15
C LEU A 490 -12.99 16.43 20.54
N ASP A 491 -14.02 16.90 19.83
CA ASP A 491 -15.42 16.49 20.02
C ASP A 491 -15.62 15.00 19.72
N ARG A 492 -14.78 14.44 18.84
CA ARG A 492 -14.70 13.03 18.51
C ARG A 492 -13.24 12.58 18.59
N PRO A 493 -12.96 11.37 19.10
CA PRO A 493 -11.59 10.91 19.21
C PRO A 493 -11.03 10.49 17.85
N ASN A 494 -9.79 10.90 17.57
CA ASN A 494 -9.03 10.46 16.40
C ASN A 494 -8.29 9.18 16.76
N TYR A 495 -8.45 8.13 15.94
CA TYR A 495 -7.77 6.85 16.11
C TYR A 495 -6.57 6.67 15.18
N ARG A 496 -6.64 7.32 14.01
CA ARG A 496 -5.58 7.41 13.01
C ARG A 496 -5.74 8.69 12.21
N ALA A 497 -4.64 9.16 11.63
CA ALA A 497 -4.67 10.23 10.67
C ALA A 497 -3.48 10.15 9.72
N ALA A 498 -3.58 10.82 8.58
CA ALA A 498 -2.49 10.99 7.64
C ALA A 498 -2.59 12.37 6.98
N LEU A 499 -1.46 12.92 6.56
CA LEU A 499 -1.39 14.15 5.77
C LEU A 499 -1.20 13.78 4.32
N ILE A 500 -2.06 14.32 3.47
CA ILE A 500 -2.05 14.01 2.05
C ILE A 500 -2.65 15.18 1.28
N ASP A 501 -1.98 15.59 0.21
CA ASP A 501 -2.53 16.51 -0.78
C ASP A 501 -3.55 15.76 -1.65
N LEU A 502 -4.84 15.90 -1.33
CA LEU A 502 -5.94 15.25 -2.05
C LEU A 502 -6.20 15.86 -3.43
N ASN A 503 -5.87 17.13 -3.60
CA ASN A 503 -6.34 17.94 -4.71
C ASN A 503 -5.21 18.37 -5.67
N ASP A 504 -3.96 17.99 -5.35
CA ASP A 504 -2.72 18.31 -6.06
C ASP A 504 -2.47 19.84 -6.14
N ASP A 505 -2.83 20.56 -5.08
CA ASP A 505 -2.61 22.02 -4.97
C ASP A 505 -1.34 22.41 -4.21
N GLY A 506 -0.56 21.42 -3.76
CA GLY A 506 0.66 21.56 -3.00
C GLY A 506 0.42 21.67 -1.48
N ASN A 507 -0.82 21.64 -1.01
CA ASN A 507 -1.16 21.65 0.41
C ASN A 507 -1.72 20.30 0.86
N ASN A 508 -1.26 19.82 1.99
CA ASN A 508 -1.80 18.63 2.61
C ASN A 508 -3.14 18.92 3.29
N GLU A 509 -4.11 18.04 3.05
CA GLU A 509 -5.23 17.83 3.95
C GLU A 509 -4.94 16.74 4.97
N LEU A 510 -5.58 16.84 6.13
CA LEU A 510 -5.53 15.85 7.18
C LEU A 510 -6.73 14.91 7.05
N VAL A 511 -6.46 13.67 6.66
CA VAL A 511 -7.45 12.58 6.61
C VAL A 511 -7.46 11.88 7.96
N VAL A 512 -8.60 11.84 8.64
CA VAL A 512 -8.73 11.37 10.02
C VAL A 512 -9.74 10.23 10.09
N THR A 513 -9.39 9.14 10.79
CA THR A 513 -10.39 8.18 11.26
C THR A 513 -10.89 8.63 12.63
N GLU A 514 -12.03 9.31 12.63
CA GLU A 514 -12.74 9.73 13.84
C GLU A 514 -13.60 8.57 14.36
N GLY A 515 -13.81 8.50 15.67
CA GLY A 515 -14.83 7.61 16.24
C GLY A 515 -15.85 8.35 17.09
N SER A 516 -16.36 7.66 18.11
CA SER A 516 -17.31 8.22 19.05
C SER A 516 -16.87 7.92 20.48
N TYR A 517 -17.03 8.89 21.37
CA TYR A 517 -16.86 8.67 22.82
C TYR A 517 -18.01 7.86 23.42
N ILE A 518 -19.13 7.73 22.70
CA ILE A 518 -20.33 7.02 23.16
C ILE A 518 -20.39 5.61 22.57
N ASP A 519 -20.02 5.47 21.30
CA ASP A 519 -19.94 4.18 20.60
C ASP A 519 -18.49 3.92 20.17
N PRO A 520 -17.71 3.19 20.99
CA PRO A 520 -16.33 2.87 20.68
C PRO A 520 -16.14 2.01 19.42
N ALA A 521 -17.20 1.43 18.84
CA ALA A 521 -17.13 0.72 17.57
C ALA A 521 -17.33 1.64 16.35
N SER A 522 -17.97 2.80 16.54
CA SER A 522 -18.19 3.77 15.47
C SER A 522 -16.86 4.34 14.96
N ARG A 523 -16.64 4.23 13.64
CA ARG A 523 -15.50 4.82 12.93
C ARG A 523 -16.01 5.49 11.66
N GLU A 524 -15.50 6.67 11.37
CA GLU A 524 -15.82 7.47 10.18
C GLU A 524 -14.53 8.12 9.69
N VAL A 525 -14.31 8.13 8.37
CA VAL A 525 -13.17 8.83 7.80
C VAL A 525 -13.62 10.22 7.38
N THR A 526 -12.91 11.23 7.87
CA THR A 526 -13.26 12.63 7.70
C THR A 526 -12.04 13.42 7.25
N LEU A 527 -12.31 14.59 6.67
CA LEU A 527 -11.28 15.42 6.08
C LEU A 527 -11.17 16.75 6.80
N TRP A 528 -9.95 17.20 7.04
CA TRP A 528 -9.63 18.40 7.80
C TRP A 528 -8.59 19.20 7.03
N LYS A 529 -8.62 20.53 7.14
CA LYS A 529 -7.61 21.42 6.55
C LYS A 529 -7.03 22.36 7.58
N TRP A 530 -5.75 22.71 7.40
CA TRP A 530 -5.12 23.77 8.17
C TRP A 530 -5.72 25.13 7.77
N ASN A 531 -5.98 26.00 8.75
CA ASN A 531 -6.60 27.31 8.54
C ASN A 531 -5.75 28.48 9.08
N GLY A 532 -4.47 28.23 9.37
CA GLY A 532 -3.52 29.22 9.89
C GLY A 532 -3.38 29.24 11.42
N TRP A 533 -4.33 28.69 12.17
CA TRP A 533 -4.27 28.61 13.64
C TRP A 533 -4.75 27.25 14.20
N GLY A 534 -4.96 26.27 13.33
CA GLY A 534 -5.39 24.93 13.68
C GLY A 534 -6.02 24.22 12.49
N PHE A 535 -6.65 23.07 12.76
CA PHE A 535 -7.42 22.35 11.76
C PHE A 535 -8.92 22.63 11.83
N SER A 536 -9.59 22.57 10.69
CA SER A 536 -11.05 22.61 10.58
C SER A 536 -11.53 21.50 9.67
N ARG A 537 -12.61 20.83 10.07
CA ARG A 537 -13.26 19.79 9.26
C ARG A 537 -13.80 20.38 7.95
N ILE A 538 -13.56 19.67 6.86
CA ILE A 538 -14.10 19.94 5.52
C ILE A 538 -15.43 19.21 5.37
N THR A 539 -16.43 19.92 4.86
CA THR A 539 -17.71 19.32 4.46
C THR A 539 -17.53 18.64 3.11
N LEU A 540 -17.84 17.35 3.04
CA LEU A 540 -17.85 16.60 1.79
C LEU A 540 -19.22 16.76 1.12
N ALA A 541 -19.22 16.92 -0.20
CA ALA A 541 -20.44 16.81 -0.97
C ALA A 541 -20.83 15.32 -1.10
N ASP A 542 -22.13 15.03 -0.97
CA ASP A 542 -22.67 13.76 -1.44
C ASP A 542 -22.57 13.74 -2.98
N GLU A 543 -22.09 12.63 -3.55
CA GLU A 543 -21.79 12.50 -4.99
C GLU A 543 -22.99 12.71 -5.93
#